data_AF-A0A4Q2IYN9-F1
#
_entry.id   AF-A0A4Q2IYN9-F1
#
_cell.length_a   1.000
_cell.length_b   1.000
_cell.length_c   1.000
_cell.angle_alpha   90.00
_cell.angle_beta   90.00
_cell.angle_gamma   90.00
#
_symmetry.space_group_name_H-M   'P 1'
#
loop_
_entity.id
_entity.type
_entity.pdbx_description
1 polymer ?
#
loop_
_entity_poly.entity_id
_entity_poly.type
_entity_poly.pdbx_seq_one_letter_code
_entity_poly.pdbx_strand_id
1 'polypeptide(L)'
;MEQTKPGRSGSPFLLAVCLVAAGFVALSIHVGALLLGDPYPVSTPPQWARWLNGSSMFMALLTVLNLARPKLKRYGTSVQIAMLFGIVSAIGETLRGTIMNGFASKAWAFAFLGLPEQLVRNALITLLCVLAAGCARSRISVIIAGLLLGALYSATAPMIFAPFADLKTHFSYMDRPEVYSFPYPLSFQIPAYLMFLEPVIGAAALASLIWDKLPGAVLVRALTLGLLVALVKGVVIMTLLFSFFMEVTPAAGMLSFAQFLFEFLTLGFFTGLAWYRFGPSTRITR
;
A
#
# COMPACT_ATOMS: atom_id res chain seq x y z
N MET A 1 -8.58 -7.10 -39.76
CA MET A 1 -8.57 -8.52 -39.34
C MET A 1 -8.10 -8.58 -37.90
N GLU A 2 -9.05 -8.65 -36.96
CA GLU A 2 -8.76 -8.69 -35.53
C GLU A 2 -8.47 -10.13 -35.15
N GLN A 3 -7.21 -10.44 -34.78
CA GLN A 3 -6.86 -11.74 -34.22
C GLN A 3 -7.63 -11.91 -32.90
N THR A 4 -8.70 -12.70 -32.93
CA THR A 4 -9.32 -13.26 -31.74
C THR A 4 -8.25 -14.03 -30.97
N LYS A 5 -7.76 -13.46 -29.86
CA LYS A 5 -6.85 -14.16 -28.96
C LYS A 5 -7.50 -15.50 -28.58
N PRO A 6 -6.79 -16.64 -28.72
CA PRO A 6 -7.29 -17.90 -28.20
C PRO A 6 -7.58 -17.73 -26.71
N GLY A 7 -8.76 -18.17 -26.29
CA GLY A 7 -9.24 -18.05 -24.92
C GLY A 7 -8.24 -18.70 -23.97
N ARG A 8 -7.41 -17.90 -23.31
CA ARG A 8 -6.47 -18.41 -22.31
C ARG A 8 -7.29 -18.82 -21.09
N SER A 9 -7.37 -20.12 -20.81
CA SER A 9 -7.79 -20.56 -19.48
C SER A 9 -6.77 -20.03 -18.47
N GLY A 10 -7.18 -19.13 -17.59
CA GLY A 10 -6.34 -18.69 -16.47
C GLY A 10 -5.91 -19.90 -15.64
N SER A 11 -4.69 -19.89 -15.11
CA SER A 11 -4.21 -20.95 -14.21
C SER A 11 -4.10 -20.34 -12.81
N PRO A 12 -5.07 -20.60 -11.91
CA PRO A 12 -5.07 -20.00 -10.58
C PRO A 12 -3.84 -20.43 -9.77
N PHE A 13 -3.37 -21.66 -9.96
CA PHE A 13 -2.15 -22.15 -9.33
C PHE A 13 -0.90 -21.38 -9.81
N LEU A 14 -0.70 -21.24 -11.13
CA LEU A 14 0.45 -20.48 -11.65
C LEU A 14 0.37 -19.01 -11.28
N LEU A 15 -0.84 -18.43 -11.24
CA LEU A 15 -1.04 -17.08 -10.72
C LEU A 15 -0.56 -16.97 -9.28
N ALA A 16 -1.00 -17.86 -8.39
CA ALA A 16 -0.59 -17.86 -6.98
C ALA A 16 0.93 -17.99 -6.83
N VAL A 17 1.55 -18.93 -7.55
CA VAL A 17 3.02 -19.10 -7.55
C VAL A 17 3.74 -17.83 -8.01
N CYS A 18 3.29 -17.21 -9.10
CA CYS A 18 3.89 -15.97 -9.59
C CYS A 18 3.68 -14.78 -8.63
N LEU A 19 2.55 -14.72 -7.92
CA LEU A 19 2.29 -13.68 -6.92
C LEU A 19 3.21 -13.85 -5.69
N VAL A 20 3.42 -15.09 -5.22
CA VAL A 20 4.38 -15.37 -4.16
C VAL A 20 5.79 -15.00 -4.59
N ALA A 21 6.19 -15.35 -5.82
CA ALA A 21 7.48 -14.96 -6.37
C ALA A 21 7.62 -13.43 -6.49
N ALA A 22 6.57 -12.72 -6.89
CA ALA A 22 6.56 -11.25 -6.93
C ALA A 22 6.78 -10.64 -5.55
N GLY A 23 6.11 -11.18 -4.51
CA GLY A 23 6.32 -10.78 -3.12
C GLY A 23 7.74 -11.01 -2.64
N PHE A 24 8.31 -12.19 -2.94
CA PHE A 24 9.68 -12.53 -2.58
C PHE A 24 10.69 -11.57 -3.23
N VAL A 25 10.56 -11.33 -4.53
CA VAL A 25 11.44 -10.39 -5.26
C VAL A 25 11.30 -8.97 -4.73
N ALA A 26 10.08 -8.52 -4.47
CA ALA A 26 9.81 -7.19 -3.92
C ALA A 26 10.49 -6.99 -2.56
N LEU A 27 10.25 -7.88 -1.58
CA LEU A 27 10.85 -7.75 -0.26
C LEU A 27 12.38 -7.91 -0.28
N SER A 28 12.92 -8.70 -1.22
CA SER A 28 14.36 -8.84 -1.40
C SER A 28 15.04 -7.51 -1.76
N ILE A 29 14.34 -6.57 -2.41
CA ILE A 29 14.88 -5.24 -2.71
C ILE A 29 15.12 -4.47 -1.41
N HIS A 30 14.15 -4.46 -0.49
CA HIS A 30 14.28 -3.82 0.80
C HIS A 30 15.39 -4.47 1.65
N VAL A 31 15.39 -5.80 1.75
CA VAL A 31 16.43 -6.53 2.48
C VAL A 31 17.82 -6.28 1.87
N GLY A 32 17.91 -6.27 0.54
CA GLY A 32 19.15 -5.97 -0.18
C GLY A 32 19.66 -4.55 0.07
N ALA A 33 18.78 -3.54 0.06
CA ALA A 33 19.13 -2.16 0.38
C ALA A 33 19.71 -2.04 1.80
N LEU A 34 19.07 -2.67 2.78
CA LEU A 34 19.59 -2.72 4.16
C LEU A 34 20.96 -3.40 4.23
N LEU A 35 21.18 -4.49 3.47
CA LEU A 35 22.48 -5.19 3.42
C LEU A 35 23.58 -4.33 2.78
N LEU A 36 23.22 -3.42 1.88
CA LEU A 36 24.13 -2.43 1.30
C LEU A 36 24.42 -1.25 2.23
N GLY A 37 23.79 -1.21 3.42
CA GLY A 37 23.99 -0.18 4.43
C GLY A 37 23.09 1.04 4.27
N ASP A 38 22.02 0.96 3.46
CA ASP A 38 21.06 2.06 3.36
C ASP A 38 20.39 2.29 4.73
N PRO A 39 20.37 3.53 5.25
CA PRO A 39 19.78 3.80 6.54
C PRO A 39 18.27 3.54 6.52
N TYR A 40 17.69 3.21 7.68
CA TYR A 40 16.24 3.12 7.81
C TYR A 40 15.61 4.53 7.78
N PRO A 41 14.50 4.76 7.04
CA PRO A 41 13.96 6.09 6.86
C PRO A 41 13.24 6.59 8.11
N VAL A 42 13.91 7.47 8.85
CA VAL A 42 13.32 8.23 9.95
C VAL A 42 13.38 9.71 9.58
N SER A 43 12.21 10.35 9.49
CA SER A 43 12.08 11.75 9.08
C SER A 43 11.01 12.46 9.90
N THR A 44 11.14 13.78 10.05
CA THR A 44 10.20 14.64 10.79
C THR A 44 9.65 15.74 9.87
N PRO A 45 8.91 15.39 8.80
CA PRO A 45 8.47 16.36 7.80
C PRO A 45 7.49 17.39 8.39
N PRO A 46 7.39 18.60 7.81
CA PRO A 46 6.38 19.58 8.19
C PRO A 46 4.96 19.11 7.84
N GLN A 47 3.93 19.74 8.44
CA GLN A 47 2.53 19.35 8.25
C GLN A 47 2.07 19.39 6.79
N TRP A 48 2.50 20.39 6.01
CA TRP A 48 2.12 20.51 4.60
C TRP A 48 2.65 19.34 3.75
N ALA A 49 3.83 18.80 4.08
CA ALA A 49 4.39 17.65 3.38
C ALA A 49 3.61 16.37 3.73
N ARG A 50 3.23 16.19 5.00
CA ARG A 50 2.32 15.10 5.43
C ARG A 50 0.96 15.18 4.74
N TRP A 51 0.40 16.38 4.63
CA TRP A 51 -0.84 16.64 3.90
C TRP A 51 -0.73 16.26 2.42
N LEU A 52 0.37 16.63 1.75
CA LEU A 52 0.57 16.28 0.34
C LEU A 52 0.68 14.76 0.14
N ASN A 53 1.40 14.07 1.02
CA ASN A 53 1.50 12.60 0.98
C ASN A 53 0.11 11.95 1.15
N GLY A 54 -0.66 12.37 2.16
CA GLY A 54 -2.03 11.88 2.38
C GLY A 54 -2.93 12.17 1.19
N SER A 55 -2.85 13.37 0.61
CA SER A 55 -3.61 13.76 -0.57
C SER A 55 -3.31 12.86 -1.77
N SER A 56 -2.04 12.48 -1.98
CA SER A 56 -1.65 11.58 -3.08
C SER A 56 -2.27 10.18 -2.93
N MET A 57 -2.35 9.66 -1.70
CA MET A 57 -3.02 8.40 -1.40
C MET A 57 -4.52 8.49 -1.69
N PHE A 58 -5.19 9.59 -1.28
CA PHE A 58 -6.60 9.83 -1.60
C PHE A 58 -6.84 9.90 -3.12
N MET A 59 -5.97 10.59 -3.88
CA MET A 59 -6.06 10.64 -5.34
C MET A 59 -5.92 9.25 -5.97
N ALA A 60 -4.99 8.43 -5.48
CA ALA A 60 -4.81 7.07 -5.96
C ALA A 60 -6.05 6.21 -5.70
N LEU A 61 -6.61 6.25 -4.49
CA LEU A 61 -7.81 5.48 -4.13
C LEU A 61 -9.06 5.94 -4.91
N LEU A 62 -9.25 7.24 -5.11
CA LEU A 62 -10.32 7.76 -5.96
C LEU A 62 -10.15 7.32 -7.42
N THR A 63 -8.91 7.29 -7.93
CA THR A 63 -8.60 6.76 -9.26
C THR A 63 -8.95 5.27 -9.34
N VAL A 64 -8.58 4.48 -8.32
CA VAL A 64 -8.93 3.06 -8.22
C VAL A 64 -10.44 2.87 -8.22
N LEU A 65 -11.19 3.63 -7.43
CA LEU A 65 -12.66 3.55 -7.38
C LEU A 65 -13.30 3.91 -8.72
N ASN A 66 -12.79 4.92 -9.43
CA ASN A 66 -13.26 5.28 -10.77
C ASN A 66 -13.01 4.17 -11.79
N LEU A 67 -11.82 3.55 -11.78
CA LEU A 67 -11.49 2.43 -12.66
C LEU A 67 -12.29 1.17 -12.32
N ALA A 68 -12.47 0.89 -11.03
CA ALA A 68 -13.21 -0.26 -10.53
C ALA A 68 -14.74 -0.10 -10.62
N ARG A 69 -15.24 1.11 -10.90
CA ARG A 69 -16.66 1.46 -10.91
C ARG A 69 -17.55 0.45 -11.65
N PRO A 70 -17.21 -0.07 -12.84
CA PRO A 70 -18.03 -1.07 -13.53
C PRO A 70 -18.20 -2.38 -12.74
N LYS A 71 -17.20 -2.79 -11.96
CA LYS A 71 -17.25 -3.96 -11.08
C LYS A 71 -17.89 -3.64 -9.73
N LEU A 72 -17.71 -2.42 -9.22
CA LEU A 72 -18.18 -2.02 -7.88
C LEU A 72 -19.64 -1.58 -7.85
N LYS A 73 -20.20 -1.04 -8.95
CA LYS A 73 -21.60 -0.57 -9.02
C LYS A 73 -22.66 -1.61 -8.65
N ARG A 74 -22.34 -2.92 -8.76
CA ARG A 74 -23.23 -4.01 -8.38
C ARG A 74 -23.31 -4.25 -6.87
N TYR A 75 -22.43 -3.63 -6.10
CA TYR A 75 -22.34 -3.78 -4.65
C TYR A 75 -22.80 -2.50 -3.94
N GLY A 76 -23.42 -2.66 -2.77
CA GLY A 76 -23.77 -1.53 -1.90
C GLY A 76 -22.54 -0.84 -1.32
N THR A 77 -22.73 0.40 -0.83
CA THR A 77 -21.66 1.25 -0.28
C THR A 77 -20.83 0.55 0.79
N SER A 78 -21.46 -0.17 1.73
CA SER A 78 -20.76 -0.87 2.81
C SER A 78 -19.80 -1.95 2.29
N VAL A 79 -20.18 -2.68 1.24
CA VAL A 79 -19.33 -3.69 0.62
C VAL A 79 -18.16 -3.04 -0.12
N GLN A 80 -18.40 -1.92 -0.79
CA GLN A 80 -17.32 -1.15 -1.45
C GLN A 80 -16.31 -0.63 -0.42
N ILE A 81 -16.78 -0.12 0.72
CA ILE A 81 -15.92 0.29 1.85
C ILE A 81 -15.12 -0.91 2.36
N ALA A 82 -15.76 -2.05 2.64
CA ALA A 82 -15.08 -3.24 3.15
C ALA A 82 -14.00 -3.76 2.17
N MET A 83 -14.30 -3.78 0.86
CA MET A 83 -13.33 -4.19 -0.17
C MET A 83 -12.14 -3.24 -0.21
N LEU A 84 -12.39 -1.91 -0.24
CA LEU A 84 -11.32 -0.93 -0.27
C LEU A 84 -10.51 -0.94 1.02
N PHE A 85 -11.17 -1.12 2.17
CA PHE A 85 -10.54 -1.26 3.48
C PHE A 85 -9.58 -2.45 3.53
N GLY A 86 -10.01 -3.61 3.01
CA GLY A 86 -9.13 -4.78 2.90
C GLY A 86 -7.91 -4.49 2.04
N ILE A 87 -8.08 -3.84 0.89
CA ILE A 87 -6.96 -3.48 -0.01
C ILE A 87 -6.00 -2.49 0.66
N VAL A 88 -6.52 -1.41 1.26
CA VAL A 88 -5.71 -0.38 1.92
C VAL A 88 -4.97 -0.96 3.12
N SER A 89 -5.64 -1.79 3.93
CA SER A 89 -4.99 -2.41 5.10
C SER A 89 -3.91 -3.40 4.68
N ALA A 90 -4.17 -4.18 3.62
CA ALA A 90 -3.25 -5.17 3.10
C ALA A 90 -2.01 -4.52 2.46
N ILE A 91 -2.20 -3.56 1.57
CA ILE A 91 -1.08 -2.79 0.97
C ILE A 91 -0.36 -1.98 2.05
N GLY A 92 -1.09 -1.45 3.03
CA GLY A 92 -0.54 -0.72 4.16
C GLY A 92 0.29 -1.59 5.13
N GLU A 93 0.23 -2.92 5.00
CA GLU A 93 0.91 -3.90 5.86
C GLU A 93 0.45 -3.81 7.32
N THR A 94 -0.85 -3.64 7.52
CA THR A 94 -1.41 -3.32 8.85
C THR A 94 -1.20 -4.47 9.83
N LEU A 95 -1.46 -5.72 9.42
CA LEU A 95 -1.24 -6.89 10.28
C LEU A 95 0.24 -7.27 10.35
N ARG A 96 0.96 -7.24 9.22
CA ARG A 96 2.40 -7.48 9.16
C ARG A 96 3.15 -6.54 10.08
N GLY A 97 2.86 -5.23 10.04
CA GLY A 97 3.50 -4.25 10.90
C GLY A 97 3.31 -4.58 12.38
N THR A 98 2.08 -4.85 12.81
CA THR A 98 1.79 -5.25 14.19
C THR A 98 2.48 -6.55 14.59
N ILE A 99 2.41 -7.59 13.76
CA ILE A 99 3.00 -8.90 14.06
C ILE A 99 4.53 -8.82 14.07
N MET A 100 5.13 -8.14 13.09
CA MET A 100 6.59 -7.99 13.01
C MET A 100 7.13 -7.13 14.14
N ASN A 101 6.43 -6.06 14.56
CA ASN A 101 6.81 -5.29 15.74
C ASN A 101 6.77 -6.15 17.01
N GLY A 102 5.70 -6.92 17.21
CA GLY A 102 5.59 -7.85 18.35
C GLY A 102 6.67 -8.95 18.31
N PHE A 103 7.01 -9.43 17.12
CA PHE A 103 8.08 -10.41 16.94
C PHE A 103 9.46 -9.80 17.21
N ALA A 104 9.69 -8.56 16.76
CA ALA A 104 10.94 -7.81 16.88
C ALA A 104 11.30 -7.48 18.32
N SER A 105 10.34 -7.04 19.13
CA SER A 105 10.57 -6.63 20.53
C SER A 105 10.15 -7.66 21.58
N LYS A 106 9.44 -8.71 21.16
CA LYS A 106 8.68 -9.63 22.04
C LYS A 106 7.61 -8.91 22.88
N ALA A 107 7.30 -7.64 22.61
CA ALA A 107 6.24 -6.87 23.25
C ALA A 107 4.90 -7.02 22.51
N TRP A 108 4.37 -8.25 22.46
CA TRP A 108 3.14 -8.55 21.70
C TRP A 108 1.96 -7.67 22.11
N ALA A 109 1.70 -7.53 23.41
CA ALA A 109 0.59 -6.72 23.91
C ALA A 109 0.69 -5.26 23.43
N PHE A 110 1.88 -4.66 23.53
CA PHE A 110 2.11 -3.28 23.10
C PHE A 110 2.00 -3.13 21.57
N ALA A 111 2.50 -4.09 20.81
CA ALA A 111 2.37 -4.08 19.35
C ALA A 111 0.90 -4.12 18.90
N PHE A 112 0.07 -4.96 19.55
CA PHE A 112 -1.37 -5.03 19.27
C PHE A 112 -2.15 -3.80 19.75
N LEU A 113 -1.67 -3.08 20.77
CA LEU A 113 -2.26 -1.81 21.21
C LEU A 113 -2.23 -0.74 20.10
N GLY A 114 -1.26 -0.80 19.19
CA GLY A 114 -1.17 0.09 18.04
C GLY A 114 -2.07 -0.26 16.86
N LEU A 115 -2.69 -1.45 16.86
CA LEU A 115 -3.52 -1.92 15.75
C LEU A 115 -4.84 -1.14 15.60
N PRO A 116 -5.62 -0.86 16.68
CA PRO A 116 -6.86 -0.09 16.57
C PRO A 116 -6.71 1.26 15.87
N GLU A 117 -5.64 2.01 16.16
CA GLU A 117 -5.38 3.30 15.51
C GLU A 117 -5.24 3.15 13.98
N GLN A 118 -4.50 2.12 13.54
CA GLN A 118 -4.30 1.83 12.12
C GLN A 118 -5.60 1.39 11.44
N LEU A 119 -6.40 0.54 12.10
CA LEU A 119 -7.69 0.10 11.58
C LEU A 119 -8.67 1.27 11.45
N VAL A 120 -8.76 2.14 12.45
CA VAL A 120 -9.61 3.34 12.39
C VAL A 120 -9.14 4.28 11.28
N ARG A 121 -7.82 4.49 11.16
CA ARG A 121 -7.23 5.27 10.08
C ARG A 121 -7.62 4.74 8.70
N ASN A 122 -7.44 3.44 8.46
CA ASN A 122 -7.78 2.82 7.18
C ASN A 122 -9.29 2.88 6.92
N ALA A 123 -10.12 2.67 7.95
CA ALA A 123 -11.57 2.77 7.85
C ALA A 123 -12.01 4.19 7.46
N LEU A 124 -11.42 5.22 8.06
CA LEU A 124 -11.71 6.62 7.72
C LEU A 124 -11.30 6.97 6.30
N ILE A 125 -10.07 6.61 5.90
CA ILE A 125 -9.57 6.87 4.54
C ILE A 125 -10.52 6.23 3.51
N THR A 126 -10.89 4.97 3.73
CA THR A 126 -11.72 4.21 2.78
C THR A 126 -13.16 4.72 2.74
N LEU A 127 -13.75 5.04 3.89
CA LEU A 127 -15.06 5.69 3.99
C LEU A 127 -15.07 7.01 3.19
N LEU A 128 -14.11 7.90 3.45
CA LEU A 128 -14.02 9.20 2.77
C LEU A 128 -13.90 9.03 1.26
N CYS A 129 -13.03 8.13 0.79
CA CYS A 129 -12.87 7.85 -0.64
C CYS A 129 -14.16 7.33 -1.30
N VAL A 130 -14.84 6.36 -0.68
CA VAL A 130 -16.06 5.77 -1.27
C VAL A 130 -17.19 6.80 -1.35
N LEU A 131 -17.36 7.62 -0.31
CA LEU A 131 -18.37 8.69 -0.32
C LEU A 131 -18.05 9.77 -1.37
N ALA A 132 -16.76 10.15 -1.51
CA ALA A 132 -16.34 11.17 -2.47
C ALA A 132 -16.30 10.68 -3.94
N ALA A 133 -16.23 9.37 -4.18
CA ALA A 133 -16.12 8.80 -5.53
C ALA A 133 -17.30 9.16 -6.45
N GLY A 134 -18.48 9.43 -5.88
CA GLY A 134 -19.65 9.87 -6.65
C GLY A 134 -19.43 11.22 -7.37
N CYS A 135 -18.66 12.10 -6.74
CA CYS A 135 -18.37 13.47 -7.16
C CYS A 135 -17.07 13.58 -7.98
N ALA A 136 -16.09 12.73 -7.69
CA ALA A 136 -14.76 12.77 -8.30
C ALA A 136 -14.68 11.99 -9.63
N ARG A 137 -15.43 12.38 -10.68
CA ARG A 137 -15.51 11.61 -11.95
C ARG A 137 -14.48 11.95 -13.02
N SER A 138 -14.00 13.19 -13.04
CA SER A 138 -12.98 13.68 -13.98
C SER A 138 -11.60 13.69 -13.33
N ARG A 139 -10.53 13.70 -14.13
CA ARG A 139 -9.14 13.78 -13.62
C ARG A 139 -8.95 14.98 -12.68
N ILE A 140 -9.48 16.15 -13.06
CA ILE A 140 -9.40 17.37 -12.25
C ILE A 140 -10.18 17.20 -10.94
N SER A 141 -11.39 16.65 -10.99
CA SER A 141 -12.18 16.43 -9.77
C SER A 141 -11.55 15.42 -8.81
N VAL A 142 -10.81 14.43 -9.31
CA VAL A 142 -10.02 13.49 -8.48
C VAL A 142 -8.90 14.22 -7.76
N ILE A 143 -8.18 15.11 -8.44
CA ILE A 143 -7.12 15.92 -7.84
C ILE A 143 -7.70 16.83 -6.76
N ILE A 144 -8.75 17.59 -7.09
CA ILE A 144 -9.40 18.50 -6.12
C ILE A 144 -9.93 17.72 -4.92
N ALA A 145 -10.67 16.63 -5.15
CA ALA A 145 -11.19 15.80 -4.06
C ALA A 145 -10.06 15.20 -3.22
N GLY A 146 -8.97 14.73 -3.83
CA GLY A 146 -7.82 14.22 -3.09
C GLY A 146 -7.16 15.26 -2.19
N LEU A 147 -6.98 16.50 -2.68
CA LEU A 147 -6.46 17.62 -1.88
C LEU A 147 -7.38 17.98 -0.72
N LEU A 148 -8.70 18.06 -0.98
CA LEU A 148 -9.70 18.39 0.03
C LEU A 148 -9.82 17.30 1.10
N LEU A 149 -9.84 16.02 0.69
CA LEU A 149 -9.86 14.89 1.63
C LEU A 149 -8.57 14.84 2.45
N GLY A 150 -7.42 15.10 1.83
CA GLY A 150 -6.16 15.25 2.53
C GLY A 150 -6.21 16.36 3.58
N ALA A 151 -6.75 17.53 3.23
CA ALA A 151 -6.85 18.66 4.14
C ALA A 151 -7.79 18.36 5.31
N LEU A 152 -8.96 17.79 5.02
CA LEU A 152 -9.93 17.35 6.01
C LEU A 152 -9.33 16.31 6.96
N TYR A 153 -8.64 15.31 6.42
CA TYR A 153 -7.97 14.29 7.20
C TYR A 153 -6.88 14.90 8.09
N SER A 154 -6.02 15.78 7.56
CA SER A 154 -4.98 16.45 8.35
C SER A 154 -5.54 17.34 9.46
N ALA A 155 -6.65 18.03 9.22
CA ALA A 155 -7.29 18.90 10.20
C ALA A 155 -7.97 18.11 11.34
N THR A 156 -8.56 16.94 11.02
CA THR A 156 -9.33 16.14 12.00
C THR A 156 -8.50 15.04 12.67
N ALA A 157 -7.40 14.61 12.06
CA ALA A 157 -6.55 13.53 12.57
C ALA A 157 -6.09 13.74 14.02
N PRO A 158 -5.62 14.93 14.46
CA PRO A 158 -5.20 15.12 15.85
C PRO A 158 -6.34 14.83 16.85
N MET A 159 -7.57 15.24 16.54
CA MET A 159 -8.73 15.02 17.41
C MET A 159 -9.16 13.55 17.44
N ILE A 160 -9.14 12.88 16.29
CA ILE A 160 -9.53 11.48 16.15
C ILE A 160 -8.49 10.55 16.79
N PHE A 161 -7.20 10.85 16.62
CA PHE A 161 -6.11 9.96 17.00
C PHE A 161 -5.48 10.27 18.36
N ALA A 162 -5.77 11.43 18.98
CA ALA A 162 -5.30 11.76 20.32
C ALA A 162 -5.62 10.67 21.37
N PRO A 163 -6.84 10.10 21.44
CA PRO A 163 -7.14 9.04 22.40
C PRO A 163 -6.27 7.80 22.26
N PHE A 164 -5.85 7.45 21.03
CA PHE A 164 -4.95 6.31 20.81
C PHE A 164 -3.52 6.63 21.23
N ALA A 165 -3.07 7.87 21.06
CA ALA A 165 -1.77 8.33 21.56
C ALA A 165 -1.73 8.32 23.10
N ASP A 166 -2.80 8.77 23.75
CA ASP A 166 -2.94 8.74 25.20
C ASP A 166 -2.95 7.30 25.72
N LEU A 167 -3.68 6.40 25.04
CA LEU A 167 -3.71 4.97 25.36
C LEU A 167 -2.32 4.33 25.25
N LYS A 168 -1.58 4.60 24.16
CA LYS A 168 -0.20 4.12 23.99
C LYS A 168 0.73 4.66 25.06
N THR A 169 0.59 5.92 25.43
CA THR A 169 1.40 6.55 26.48
C THR A 169 1.11 5.90 27.84
N HIS A 170 -0.16 5.67 28.16
CA HIS A 170 -0.58 5.00 29.40
C HIS A 170 0.01 3.60 29.54
N PHE A 171 0.09 2.85 28.43
CA PHE A 171 0.62 1.49 28.40
C PHE A 171 2.09 1.41 27.94
N SER A 172 2.83 2.52 27.94
CA SER A 172 4.24 2.56 27.49
C SER A 172 5.17 1.64 28.28
N TYR A 173 4.82 1.31 29.53
CA TYR A 173 5.56 0.33 30.35
C TYR A 173 5.53 -1.10 29.78
N MET A 174 4.64 -1.39 28.83
CA MET A 174 4.59 -2.67 28.12
C MET A 174 5.52 -2.71 26.90
N ASP A 175 6.04 -1.56 26.47
CA ASP A 175 6.97 -1.47 25.34
C ASP A 175 8.34 -2.07 25.71
N ARG A 176 9.04 -2.60 24.71
CA ARG A 176 10.36 -3.22 24.89
C ARG A 176 11.27 -2.89 23.72
N PRO A 177 12.59 -2.76 23.95
CA PRO A 177 13.53 -2.63 22.85
C PRO A 177 13.47 -3.84 21.93
N GLU A 178 13.82 -3.63 20.67
CA GLU A 178 13.97 -4.72 19.71
C GLU A 178 15.05 -5.71 20.19
N VAL A 179 14.76 -7.01 20.09
CA VAL A 179 15.69 -8.09 20.45
C VAL A 179 16.47 -8.62 19.25
N TYR A 180 16.14 -8.15 18.05
CA TYR A 180 16.87 -8.46 16.84
C TYR A 180 17.49 -7.18 16.29
N SER A 181 18.75 -7.25 15.89
CA SER A 181 19.45 -6.18 15.17
C SER A 181 19.76 -6.63 13.75
N PHE A 182 19.97 -5.64 12.88
CA PHE A 182 20.46 -5.90 11.54
C PHE A 182 21.96 -6.27 11.56
N PRO A 183 22.44 -7.27 10.77
CA PRO A 183 21.68 -8.12 9.85
C PRO A 183 20.78 -9.13 10.56
N TYR A 184 19.50 -9.16 10.17
CA TYR A 184 18.51 -9.99 10.85
C TYR A 184 18.78 -11.49 10.65
N PRO A 185 18.63 -12.33 11.69
CA PRO A 185 18.76 -13.78 11.55
C PRO A 185 17.61 -14.38 10.72
N LEU A 186 17.79 -15.59 10.19
CA LEU A 186 16.76 -16.31 9.42
C LEU A 186 15.44 -16.47 10.20
N SER A 187 15.51 -16.62 11.52
CA SER A 187 14.33 -16.70 12.40
C SER A 187 13.45 -15.45 12.35
N PHE A 188 14.02 -14.29 11.96
CA PHE A 188 13.28 -13.04 11.75
C PHE A 188 12.89 -12.85 10.29
N GLN A 189 13.79 -13.21 9.36
CA GLN A 189 13.54 -13.07 7.93
C GLN A 189 12.37 -13.96 7.47
N ILE A 190 12.29 -15.23 7.90
CA ILE A 190 11.21 -16.13 7.46
C ILE A 190 9.81 -15.57 7.78
N PRO A 191 9.50 -15.15 9.03
CA PRO A 191 8.25 -14.45 9.32
C PRO A 191 8.05 -13.18 8.49
N ALA A 192 9.11 -12.39 8.26
CA ALA A 192 9.00 -11.16 7.46
C ALA A 192 8.53 -11.44 6.02
N TYR A 193 9.07 -12.48 5.37
CA TYR A 193 8.67 -12.91 4.03
C TYR A 193 7.26 -13.51 4.02
N LEU A 194 6.90 -14.32 5.02
CA LEU A 194 5.56 -14.90 5.12
C LEU A 194 4.49 -13.82 5.33
N MET A 195 4.74 -12.87 6.23
CA MET A 195 3.82 -11.77 6.49
C MET A 195 3.73 -10.79 5.31
N PHE A 196 4.75 -10.76 4.43
CA PHE A 196 4.70 -9.99 3.19
C PHE A 196 3.69 -10.54 2.16
N LEU A 197 3.07 -11.70 2.43
CA LEU A 197 1.89 -12.13 1.68
C LEU A 197 0.71 -11.17 1.83
N GLU A 198 0.64 -10.40 2.92
CA GLU A 198 -0.41 -9.40 3.13
C GLU A 198 -0.44 -8.36 1.99
N PRO A 199 0.64 -7.59 1.71
CA PRO A 199 0.64 -6.65 0.59
C PRO A 199 0.54 -7.33 -0.78
N VAL A 200 1.00 -8.59 -0.93
CA VAL A 200 0.77 -9.38 -2.16
C VAL A 200 -0.72 -9.60 -2.42
N ILE A 201 -1.48 -9.99 -1.39
CA ILE A 201 -2.94 -10.14 -1.47
C ILE A 201 -3.59 -8.80 -1.81
N GLY A 202 -3.15 -7.72 -1.18
CA GLY A 202 -3.62 -6.36 -1.47
C GLY A 202 -3.41 -5.93 -2.92
N ALA A 203 -2.21 -6.16 -3.46
CA ALA A 203 -1.87 -5.87 -4.86
C ALA A 203 -2.68 -6.74 -5.84
N ALA A 204 -2.84 -8.03 -5.56
CA ALA A 204 -3.64 -8.94 -6.39
C ALA A 204 -5.13 -8.57 -6.38
N ALA A 205 -5.68 -8.23 -5.20
CA ALA A 205 -7.04 -7.74 -5.07
C ALA A 205 -7.24 -6.44 -5.87
N LEU A 206 -6.29 -5.51 -5.80
CA LEU A 206 -6.32 -4.29 -6.61
C LEU A 206 -6.31 -4.60 -8.11
N ALA A 207 -5.40 -5.47 -8.57
CA ALA A 207 -5.34 -5.91 -9.97
C ALA A 207 -6.68 -6.51 -10.43
N SER A 208 -7.30 -7.35 -9.60
CA SER A 208 -8.60 -7.96 -9.88
C SER A 208 -9.71 -6.94 -10.14
N LEU A 209 -9.64 -5.77 -9.51
CA LEU A 209 -10.63 -4.71 -9.66
C LEU A 209 -10.41 -3.88 -10.92
N ILE A 210 -9.16 -3.48 -11.19
CA ILE A 210 -8.90 -2.40 -12.17
C ILE A 210 -8.21 -2.84 -13.46
N TRP A 211 -7.62 -4.05 -13.52
CA TRP A 211 -6.72 -4.46 -14.61
C TRP A 211 -7.30 -4.24 -16.02
N ASP A 212 -8.57 -4.58 -16.21
CA ASP A 212 -9.25 -4.51 -17.51
C ASP A 212 -9.48 -3.06 -17.97
N LYS A 213 -9.46 -2.12 -17.04
CA LYS A 213 -9.71 -0.69 -17.26
C LYS A 213 -8.44 0.14 -17.31
N LEU A 214 -7.27 -0.46 -17.05
CA LEU A 214 -6.00 0.23 -17.22
C LEU A 214 -5.74 0.49 -18.72
N PRO A 215 -5.35 1.73 -19.10
CA PRO A 215 -5.08 2.08 -20.49
C PRO A 215 -3.73 1.52 -20.97
N GLY A 216 -3.56 1.45 -22.30
CA GLY A 216 -2.27 1.14 -22.93
C GLY A 216 -1.90 -0.34 -23.02
N ALA A 217 -0.65 -0.57 -23.44
CA ALA A 217 -0.04 -1.89 -23.59
C ALA A 217 0.23 -2.56 -22.23
N VAL A 218 0.49 -3.87 -22.23
CA VAL A 218 0.67 -4.67 -21.01
C VAL A 218 1.71 -4.09 -20.06
N LEU A 219 2.87 -3.65 -20.59
CA LEU A 219 3.91 -3.04 -19.76
C LEU A 219 3.45 -1.73 -19.12
N VAL A 220 2.73 -0.89 -19.86
CA VAL A 220 2.17 0.37 -19.34
C VAL A 220 1.15 0.09 -18.23
N ARG A 221 0.29 -0.93 -18.41
CA ARG A 221 -0.66 -1.36 -17.37
C ARG A 221 0.04 -1.86 -16.12
N ALA A 222 1.07 -2.70 -16.28
CA ALA A 222 1.87 -3.21 -15.16
C ALA A 222 2.58 -2.08 -14.40
N LEU A 223 3.19 -1.12 -15.12
CA LEU A 223 3.80 0.07 -14.51
C LEU A 223 2.77 0.94 -13.79
N THR A 224 1.59 1.13 -14.38
CA THR A 224 0.49 1.89 -13.77
C THR A 224 0.01 1.21 -12.49
N LEU A 225 -0.12 -0.12 -12.48
CA LEU A 225 -0.47 -0.88 -11.28
C LEU A 225 0.61 -0.76 -10.21
N GLY A 226 1.89 -0.87 -10.58
CA GLY A 226 3.03 -0.61 -9.69
C GLY A 226 2.95 0.75 -9.03
N LEU A 227 2.74 1.80 -9.81
CA LEU A 227 2.61 3.17 -9.31
C LEU A 227 1.40 3.33 -8.38
N LEU A 228 0.24 2.74 -8.73
CA LEU A 228 -0.94 2.79 -7.87
C LEU A 228 -0.72 2.07 -6.54
N VAL A 229 -0.07 0.91 -6.54
CA VAL A 229 0.29 0.19 -5.31
C VAL A 229 1.21 1.04 -4.44
N ALA A 230 2.25 1.65 -5.01
CA ALA A 230 3.18 2.52 -4.30
C ALA A 230 2.52 3.81 -3.77
N LEU A 231 1.59 4.40 -4.51
CA LEU A 231 0.81 5.56 -4.08
C LEU A 231 -0.18 5.21 -2.96
N VAL A 232 -0.83 4.05 -3.03
CA VAL A 232 -1.72 3.57 -1.95
C VAL A 232 -0.92 3.28 -0.68
N LYS A 233 0.29 2.72 -0.80
CA LYS A 233 1.20 2.59 0.34
C LYS A 233 1.69 3.94 0.88
N GLY A 234 1.71 4.98 0.04
CA GLY A 234 2.15 6.32 0.40
C GLY A 234 3.67 6.51 0.37
N VAL A 235 4.41 5.64 -0.34
CA VAL A 235 5.89 5.71 -0.38
C VAL A 235 6.43 6.63 -1.48
N VAL A 236 5.62 6.98 -2.47
CA VAL A 236 6.05 7.85 -3.60
C VAL A 236 6.42 9.25 -3.10
N ILE A 237 5.49 9.94 -2.44
CA ILE A 237 5.75 11.30 -1.95
C ILE A 237 6.75 11.25 -0.79
N MET A 238 6.74 10.21 0.05
CA MET A 238 7.79 10.03 1.06
C MET A 238 9.19 10.01 0.43
N THR A 239 9.38 9.25 -0.64
CA THR A 239 10.69 9.18 -1.31
C THR A 239 11.10 10.50 -1.96
N LEU A 240 10.16 11.18 -2.60
CA LEU A 240 10.43 12.43 -3.33
C LEU A 240 10.49 13.67 -2.43
N LEU A 241 9.98 13.60 -1.20
CA LEU A 241 9.81 14.77 -0.35
C LEU A 241 10.30 14.55 1.09
N PHE A 242 9.98 13.41 1.72
CA PHE A 242 10.35 13.18 3.13
C PHE A 242 11.85 12.93 3.31
N SER A 243 12.51 12.43 2.26
CA SER A 243 13.96 12.29 2.17
C SER A 243 14.73 13.58 2.47
N PHE A 244 14.17 14.75 2.18
CA PHE A 244 14.78 16.06 2.48
C PHE A 244 14.61 16.51 3.93
N PHE A 245 13.81 15.78 4.73
CA PHE A 245 13.57 16.06 6.15
C PHE A 245 14.18 14.99 7.07
N MET A 246 15.19 14.29 6.58
CA MET A 246 15.99 13.36 7.39
C MET A 246 17.27 14.05 7.89
N GLU A 247 17.79 13.60 9.03
CA GLU A 247 19.07 14.05 9.58
C GLU A 247 20.27 13.38 8.88
N VAL A 248 20.21 13.22 7.55
CA VAL A 248 21.26 12.67 6.68
C VAL A 248 21.35 13.48 5.39
N THR A 249 22.32 13.18 4.53
CA THR A 249 22.40 13.84 3.22
C THR A 249 21.15 13.53 2.38
N PRO A 250 20.67 14.46 1.53
CA PRO A 250 19.48 14.21 0.70
C PRO A 250 19.58 12.95 -0.17
N ALA A 251 20.77 12.65 -0.71
CA ALA A 251 21.01 11.44 -1.48
C ALA A 251 20.82 10.17 -0.62
N ALA A 252 21.38 10.13 0.59
CA ALA A 252 21.18 9.02 1.52
C ALA A 252 19.72 8.91 1.96
N GLY A 253 19.03 10.03 2.18
CA GLY A 253 17.60 10.04 2.50
C GLY A 253 16.73 9.53 1.34
N MET A 254 17.08 9.87 0.11
CA MET A 254 16.39 9.35 -1.07
C MET A 254 16.59 7.85 -1.23
N LEU A 255 17.81 7.34 -1.07
CA LEU A 255 18.10 5.89 -1.10
C LEU A 255 17.33 5.16 0.01
N SER A 256 17.32 5.74 1.21
CA SER A 256 16.59 5.22 2.37
C SER A 256 15.10 5.04 2.12
N PHE A 257 14.42 5.98 1.48
CA PHE A 257 13.01 5.78 1.12
C PHE A 257 12.82 4.97 -0.18
N ALA A 258 13.80 5.01 -1.10
CA ALA A 258 13.74 4.30 -2.36
C ALA A 258 13.64 2.79 -2.20
N GLN A 259 14.18 2.22 -1.11
CA GLN A 259 14.02 0.79 -0.80
C GLN A 259 12.54 0.37 -0.77
N PHE A 260 11.68 1.16 -0.11
CA PHE A 260 10.24 0.91 -0.04
C PHE A 260 9.53 1.27 -1.35
N LEU A 261 9.95 2.35 -2.02
CA LEU A 261 9.38 2.69 -3.33
C LEU A 261 9.58 1.55 -4.33
N PHE A 262 10.81 1.05 -4.47
CA PHE A 262 11.13 -0.01 -5.41
C PHE A 262 10.50 -1.34 -5.01
N GLU A 263 10.40 -1.66 -3.72
CA GLU A 263 9.65 -2.82 -3.22
C GLU A 263 8.20 -2.80 -3.74
N PHE A 264 7.44 -1.72 -3.50
CA PHE A 264 6.03 -1.65 -3.87
C PHE A 264 5.78 -1.44 -5.37
N LEU A 265 6.68 -0.73 -6.08
CA LEU A 265 6.64 -0.65 -7.55
C LEU A 265 6.84 -2.04 -8.17
N THR A 266 7.83 -2.78 -7.68
CA THR A 266 8.16 -4.14 -8.13
C THR A 266 7.01 -5.09 -7.85
N LEU A 267 6.43 -5.03 -6.65
CA LEU A 267 5.27 -5.82 -6.26
C LEU A 267 4.10 -5.59 -7.22
N GLY A 268 3.69 -4.34 -7.44
CA GLY A 268 2.56 -4.06 -8.33
C GLY A 268 2.86 -4.35 -9.81
N PHE A 269 4.09 -4.12 -10.27
CA PHE A 269 4.52 -4.45 -11.63
C PHE A 269 4.44 -5.95 -11.92
N PHE A 270 5.08 -6.79 -11.10
CA PHE A 270 5.06 -8.24 -11.30
C PHE A 270 3.69 -8.84 -11.02
N THR A 271 2.91 -8.29 -10.09
CA THR A 271 1.49 -8.64 -9.92
C THR A 271 0.73 -8.40 -11.22
N GLY A 272 0.94 -7.26 -11.89
CA GLY A 272 0.32 -6.95 -13.17
C GLY A 272 0.69 -7.94 -14.28
N LEU A 273 1.97 -8.31 -14.38
CA LEU A 273 2.43 -9.30 -15.35
C LEU A 273 1.87 -10.70 -15.08
N ALA A 274 1.85 -11.13 -13.82
CA ALA A 274 1.25 -12.39 -13.40
C ALA A 274 -0.26 -12.41 -13.72
N TRP A 275 -0.96 -11.32 -13.40
CA TRP A 275 -2.38 -11.15 -13.69
C TRP A 275 -2.67 -11.19 -15.18
N TYR A 276 -1.87 -10.52 -16.01
CA TYR A 276 -2.00 -10.57 -17.46
C TYR A 276 -1.86 -12.00 -18.01
N ARG A 277 -0.89 -12.76 -17.49
CA ARG A 277 -0.51 -14.05 -18.05
C ARG A 277 -1.40 -15.21 -17.58
N PHE A 278 -1.83 -15.17 -16.32
CA PHE A 278 -2.47 -16.28 -15.63
C PHE A 278 -3.80 -15.89 -14.95
N GLY A 279 -4.14 -14.61 -14.90
CA GLY A 279 -5.40 -14.12 -14.35
C GLY A 279 -6.63 -14.59 -15.14
N PRO A 280 -7.84 -14.42 -14.56
CA PRO A 280 -9.08 -14.80 -15.21
C PRO A 280 -9.23 -14.09 -16.57
N SER A 281 -9.61 -14.83 -17.61
CA SER A 281 -9.91 -14.25 -18.92
C SER A 281 -11.14 -13.36 -18.82
N THR A 282 -10.93 -12.06 -18.85
CA THR A 282 -11.97 -11.07 -19.01
C THR A 282 -12.17 -10.83 -20.51
N ARG A 283 -13.36 -11.11 -21.02
CA ARG A 283 -13.69 -10.74 -22.41
C ARG A 283 -13.59 -9.22 -22.50
N ILE A 284 -12.55 -8.73 -23.16
CA ILE A 284 -12.46 -7.33 -23.55
C ILE A 284 -13.42 -7.19 -24.75
N THR A 285 -14.70 -6.95 -24.47
CA THR A 285 -15.58 -6.33 -25.47
C THR A 285 -15.09 -4.90 -25.62
N ARG A 286 -14.38 -4.62 -26.72
CA ARG A 286 -14.09 -3.25 -27.15
C ARG A 286 -15.36 -2.59 -27.65
#